data_AF-A0A1G6VW48-F1
#
_entry.id   AF-A0A1G6VW48-F1
#
_cell.length_a   1.000
_cell.length_b   1.000
_cell.length_c   1.000
_cell.angle_alpha   90.00
_cell.angle_beta   90.00
_cell.angle_gamma   90.00
#
_symmetry.space_group_name_H-M   'P 1'
#
loop_
_entity.id
_entity.type
_entity.pdbx_description
1 polymer ?
#
loop_
_entity_poly.entity_id
_entity_poly.type
_entity_poly.pdbx_seq_one_letter_code
_entity_poly.pdbx_strand_id
1 'polypeptide(L)' 'MTRKTWMYLFIMLSGFAIGIYNNFTNIGTLLLMTVLIAAAVIMILVNISVLLKNRRQKKR' A
#
# COMPACT_ATOMS: atom_id res chain seq x y z
N MET A 1 -1.92 14.82 -8.35
CA MET A 1 -2.78 13.67 -7.96
C MET A 1 -3.06 13.73 -6.47
N THR A 2 -4.32 13.59 -6.04
CA THR A 2 -4.71 13.70 -4.63
C THR A 2 -4.49 12.38 -3.89
N ARG A 3 -4.29 12.44 -2.57
CA ARG A 3 -4.10 11.26 -1.70
C ARG A 3 -5.21 10.20 -1.87
N LYS A 4 -6.43 10.65 -2.20
CA LYS A 4 -7.58 9.81 -2.51
C LYS A 4 -7.37 8.99 -3.79
N THR A 5 -6.82 9.59 -4.84
CA THR A 5 -6.51 8.91 -6.11
C THR A 5 -5.55 7.74 -5.90
N TRP A 6 -4.50 7.93 -5.08
CA TRP A 6 -3.55 6.87 -4.74
C TRP A 6 -4.19 5.72 -3.95
N MET A 7 -5.12 6.04 -3.05
CA MET A 7 -5.84 5.03 -2.27
C MET A 7 -6.74 4.17 -3.16
N TYR A 8 -7.47 4.80 -4.08
CA TYR A 8 -8.29 4.08 -5.06
C TYR A 8 -7.44 3.20 -5.99
N LEU A 9 -6.30 3.71 -6.46
CA LEU A 9 -5.38 2.95 -7.30
C LEU A 9 -4.85 1.71 -6.57
N PHE A 10 -4.50 1.84 -5.30
CA PHE A 10 -4.02 0.74 -4.47
C PHE A 10 -5.09 -0.36 -4.29
N ILE A 11 -6.33 0.04 -4.01
CA ILE A 11 -7.46 -0.89 -3.87
C ILE A 11 -7.73 -1.64 -5.18
N MET A 12 -7.69 -0.93 -6.30
CA MET A 12 -7.93 -1.52 -7.63
C MET A 12 -6.84 -2.54 -8.01
N LEU A 13 -5.57 -2.22 -7.74
CA LEU A 13 -4.43 -3.10 -8.00
C LEU A 13 -4.42 -4.35 -7.11
N SER A 14 -4.82 -4.21 -5.84
CA SER A 14 -4.90 -5.34 -4.91
C SER A 14 -6.05 -6.28 -5.25
N GLY A 15 -7.23 -5.77 -5.64
CA GLY A 15 -8.33 -6.58 -6.17
C GLY A 15 -7.94 -7.35 -7.44
N PHE A 16 -7.21 -6.70 -8.35
CA PHE A 16 -6.68 -7.32 -9.56
C PHE A 16 -5.68 -8.45 -9.24
N ALA A 17 -4.76 -8.21 -8.30
CA ALA A 17 -3.80 -9.23 -7.87
C ALA A 17 -4.48 -10.47 -7.27
N ILE A 18 -5.55 -10.29 -6.48
CA ILE A 18 -6.34 -11.40 -5.91
C ILE A 18 -7.05 -12.19 -7.02
N GLY A 19 -7.63 -11.50 -8.01
CA GLY A 19 -8.30 -12.14 -9.15
C GLY A 19 -7.35 -12.98 -10.01
N ILE A 20 -6.11 -12.53 -10.22
CA ILE A 20 -5.09 -13.31 -10.93
C ILE A 20 -4.57 -14.46 -10.06
N TYR A 21 -4.37 -14.27 -8.74
CA TYR A 21 -3.91 -15.32 -7.83
C TYR A 21 -4.85 -16.55 -7.83
N ASN A 22 -6.17 -16.33 -7.81
CA ASN A 22 -7.14 -17.42 -7.86
C ASN A 22 -7.18 -18.19 -9.20
N ASN A 23 -6.72 -17.58 -10.30
CA ASN A 23 -6.77 -18.20 -11.64
C ASN A 23 -5.42 -18.76 -12.11
N PHE A 24 -4.31 -18.25 -11.58
CA PHE A 24 -2.96 -18.66 -11.95
C PHE A 24 -2.11 -18.81 -10.68
N THR A 25 -1.95 -20.07 -10.24
CA THR A 25 -0.99 -20.50 -9.21
C THR A 25 0.44 -20.38 -9.75
N ASN A 26 0.86 -19.16 -10.07
CA ASN A 26 2.09 -18.89 -10.81
C ASN A 26 2.97 -17.93 -10.02
N ILE A 27 4.29 -18.13 -10.06
CA ILE A 27 5.25 -17.40 -9.21
C ILE A 27 5.13 -15.88 -9.38
N GLY A 28 4.68 -15.39 -10.54
CA GLY A 28 4.43 -13.97 -10.80
C GLY A 28 3.34 -13.33 -9.94
N THR A 29 2.25 -14.04 -9.60
CA THR A 29 1.20 -13.50 -8.72
C THR A 29 1.64 -13.44 -7.27
N LEU A 30 2.41 -14.43 -6.81
CA LEU A 30 3.07 -14.40 -5.50
C LEU A 30 4.00 -13.19 -5.37
N LEU A 31 4.84 -12.95 -6.39
CA LEU A 31 5.77 -11.82 -6.41
C LEU A 31 5.03 -10.47 -6.42
N LEU A 32 3.93 -10.37 -7.17
CA LEU A 32 3.05 -9.19 -7.18
C LEU A 32 2.43 -8.92 -5.80
N MET A 33 1.91 -9.96 -5.13
CA MET A 33 1.39 -9.84 -3.76
C MET A 33 2.47 -9.37 -2.78
N THR A 34 3.68 -9.91 -2.86
CA THR A 34 4.80 -9.48 -2.00
C THR A 34 5.13 -8.00 -2.20
N VAL A 35 5.17 -7.53 -3.45
CA VAL A 35 5.41 -6.12 -3.78
C VAL A 35 4.30 -5.21 -3.23
N LEU A 36 3.03 -5.61 -3.37
CA LEU A 36 1.89 -4.85 -2.86
C LEU A 36 1.92 -4.75 -1.33
N ILE A 37 2.24 -5.84 -0.64
CA ILE A 37 2.38 -5.87 0.83
C ILE A 37 3.53 -4.94 1.25
N ALA A 38 4.69 -5.03 0.59
CA ALA A 38 5.82 -4.15 0.89
C ALA A 38 5.47 -2.67 0.71
N ALA A 39 4.78 -2.32 -0.39
CA ALA A 39 4.31 -0.96 -0.64
C ALA A 39 3.33 -0.47 0.43
N ALA A 40 2.42 -1.33 0.89
CA ALA A 40 1.48 -1.00 1.97
C ALA A 40 2.21 -0.71 3.29
N VAL A 41 3.18 -1.55 3.66
CA VAL A 41 4.00 -1.36 4.87
C VAL A 41 4.76 -0.05 4.82
N ILE A 42 5.39 0.28 3.68
CA ILE A 42 6.11 1.54 3.50
C ILE A 42 5.16 2.73 3.66
N MET A 43 3.97 2.69 3.05
CA MET A 43 2.97 3.75 3.21
C MET A 43 2.55 3.94 4.67
N ILE A 44 2.35 2.86 5.40
CA ILE A 44 1.99 2.91 6.83
C ILE A 44 3.11 3.55 7.64
N LEU A 45 4.36 3.11 7.45
CA LEU A 45 5.53 3.66 8.15
C LEU A 45 5.72 5.15 7.88
N VAL A 46 5.57 5.58 6.62
CA VAL A 46 5.62 7.00 6.25
C VAL A 46 4.50 7.77 6.92
N ASN A 47 3.27 7.25 6.92
CA ASN A 47 2.13 7.91 7.53
C ASN A 47 2.29 8.05 9.06
N ILE A 48 2.83 7.02 9.73
CA ILE A 48 3.16 7.05 11.16
C ILE A 48 4.27 8.08 11.43
N SER A 49 5.30 8.12 10.60
CA SER A 49 6.42 9.07 10.73
C SER A 49 5.95 10.51 10.60
N VAL A 50 5.07 10.79 9.63
CA VAL A 50 4.44 12.10 9.45
C VAL A 50 3.56 12.46 10.65
N LEU A 51 2.76 11.51 11.15
CA LEU A 51 1.91 11.72 12.34
C LEU A 51 2.75 12.05 13.58
N LEU A 52 3.83 11.30 13.83
CA LEU A 52 4.76 11.55 14.93
C LEU A 52 5.42 12.92 14.83
N LYS A 53 5.88 13.30 13.63
CA LYS A 53 6.47 14.62 13.37
C LYS A 53 5.48 15.76 13.65
N ASN A 54 4.24 15.63 13.19
CA ASN A 54 3.19 16.63 13.43
C ASN A 54 2.83 16.75 14.92
N ARG A 55 2.77 15.63 15.66
CA ARG A 55 2.56 15.68 17.12
C ARG A 55 3.73 16.35 17.86
N ARG A 56 4.96 16.16 17.39
CA ARG A 56 6.15 16.78 17.99
C ARG A 56 6.19 18.29 17.76
N GLN A 57 5.76 18.76 16.58
CA GLN A 57 5.69 20.20 16.30
C GLN A 57 4.52 20.89 17.00
N LYS A 58 3.38 20.23 17.20
CA LYS A 58 2.22 20.82 17.91
C LYS A 58 2.43 20.95 19.44
N LYS A 59 3.48 20.34 19.99
CA LYS A 59 3.85 20.39 21.41
C LYS A 59 4.91 21.47 21.72
N ARG A 60 5.45 22.12 20.69
CA ARG A 60 6.26 23.34 20.77
C ARG A 60 5.35 24.54 20.45
#